data_AF-A0A2V8SSM9-F1
#
_entry.id   AF-A0A2V8SSM9-F1
#
_cell.length_a   1.000
_cell.length_b   1.000
_cell.length_c   1.000
_cell.angle_alpha   90.00
_cell.angle_beta   90.00
_cell.angle_gamma   90.00
#
_symmetry.space_group_name_H-M   'P 1'
#
loop_
_entity.id
_entity.type
_entity.pdbx_description
1 polymer ?
#
loop_
_entity_poly.entity_id
_entity_poly.type
_entity_poly.pdbx_seq_one_letter_code
_entity_poly.pdbx_strand_id
1 'polypeptide(L)'
;MNLLKVFSISILLLALGIQTNSQGTNEAVLVDEYDSTPCDDFLGRLDFFLGEMRLHPDSKGLIVISNPAEERADGVMLQWMMEYQFEFRAFDSSRIEIVRADGDKFHHEFWRIPPGAATPKIENSGFGYRMSDTVTKPFMLANETKFGTQICPEIDDQRLFVEFLKANPSARGNIVVRDDSDENARKKARSILWKFKTKYGISRKRLRTFTARLTQPASNDEPIVEYWYLPARN
;
A
#
# COMPACT_ATOMS: atom_id res chain seq x y z
N MET A 1 -56.57 -7.51 40.11
CA MET A 1 -55.34 -7.10 39.37
C MET A 1 -55.19 -8.04 38.19
N ASN A 2 -55.09 -7.53 36.96
CA ASN A 2 -55.24 -8.34 35.74
C ASN A 2 -53.95 -9.10 35.44
N LEU A 3 -53.93 -10.43 35.62
CA LEU A 3 -52.74 -11.29 35.48
C LEU A 3 -52.06 -11.14 34.11
N LEU A 4 -52.84 -10.91 33.05
CA LEU A 4 -52.31 -10.65 31.70
C LEU A 4 -51.42 -9.39 31.64
N LYS A 5 -51.79 -8.32 32.35
CA LYS A 5 -51.00 -7.07 32.36
C LYS A 5 -49.67 -7.25 33.08
N VAL A 6 -49.64 -8.08 34.13
CA VAL A 6 -48.41 -8.36 34.89
C VAL A 6 -47.44 -9.19 34.04
N PHE A 7 -47.93 -10.17 33.28
CA PHE A 7 -47.10 -10.97 32.37
C PHE A 7 -46.52 -10.13 31.22
N SER A 8 -47.31 -9.24 30.61
CA SER A 8 -46.82 -8.38 29.52
C SER A 8 -45.72 -7.42 29.97
N ILE A 9 -45.84 -6.84 31.17
CA ILE A 9 -44.80 -5.96 31.74
C ILE A 9 -43.52 -6.76 32.03
N SER A 10 -43.65 -7.99 32.52
CA SER A 10 -42.50 -8.85 32.84
C SER A 10 -41.72 -9.26 31.59
N ILE A 11 -42.41 -9.57 30.48
CA ILE A 11 -41.77 -9.89 29.19
C ILE A 11 -41.06 -8.66 28.61
N LEU A 12 -41.67 -7.48 28.72
CA LEU A 12 -41.06 -6.22 28.26
C LEU A 12 -39.79 -5.89 29.06
N LEU A 13 -39.81 -6.11 30.38
CA LEU A 13 -38.65 -5.91 31.25
C LEU A 13 -37.54 -6.94 31.00
N LEU A 14 -37.89 -8.20 30.71
CA LEU A 14 -36.90 -9.21 30.32
C LEU A 14 -36.24 -8.87 28.97
N ALA A 15 -37.02 -8.36 28.00
CA ALA A 15 -36.50 -7.95 26.70
C ALA A 15 -35.54 -6.74 26.80
N LEU A 16 -35.80 -5.83 27.75
CA LEU A 16 -34.92 -4.68 28.03
C LEU A 16 -33.67 -5.09 28.82
N GLY A 17 -33.76 -6.11 29.69
CA GLY A 17 -32.65 -6.58 30.53
C GLY A 17 -31.58 -7.38 29.80
N ILE A 18 -31.87 -7.93 28.61
CA ILE A 18 -30.90 -8.71 27.82
C ILE A 18 -29.93 -7.79 27.04
N GLN A 19 -30.24 -6.50 26.90
CA GLN A 19 -29.39 -5.56 26.13
C GLN A 19 -28.21 -4.95 26.91
N THR A 20 -28.05 -5.23 28.21
CA THR A 20 -27.03 -4.55 29.04
C THR A 20 -25.66 -5.24 29.12
N ASN A 21 -25.50 -6.44 28.55
CA ASN A 21 -24.24 -7.21 28.66
C ASN A 21 -23.30 -7.12 27.44
N SER A 22 -23.50 -6.15 26.54
CA SER A 22 -22.56 -5.88 25.43
C SER A 22 -21.77 -4.59 25.63
N GLN A 23 -21.46 -4.21 26.88
CA GLN A 23 -20.35 -3.30 27.13
C GLN A 23 -19.03 -4.07 27.03
N GLY A 24 -18.81 -4.72 25.88
CA GLY A 24 -17.46 -5.07 25.48
C GLY A 24 -16.65 -3.77 25.51
N THR A 25 -15.43 -3.82 26.05
CA THR A 25 -14.59 -2.63 26.13
C THR A 25 -14.53 -1.99 24.75
N ASN A 26 -14.86 -0.69 24.67
CA ASN A 26 -14.71 0.11 23.45
C ASN A 26 -13.22 0.33 23.18
N GLU A 27 -12.50 -0.76 22.95
CA GLU A 27 -11.07 -0.77 22.69
C GLU A 27 -10.85 -1.08 21.21
N ALA A 28 -9.75 -0.57 20.67
CA ALA A 28 -9.32 -0.95 19.35
C ALA A 28 -8.99 -2.45 19.35
N VAL A 29 -9.39 -3.14 18.28
CA VAL A 29 -9.22 -4.58 18.13
C VAL A 29 -8.19 -4.82 17.03
N LEU A 30 -7.09 -5.51 17.37
CA LEU A 30 -6.14 -6.02 16.39
C LEU A 30 -6.80 -7.21 15.68
N VAL A 31 -7.15 -7.02 14.41
CA VAL A 31 -7.84 -8.01 13.58
C VAL A 31 -6.85 -9.00 12.99
N ASP A 32 -5.70 -8.52 12.53
CA ASP A 32 -4.64 -9.34 11.96
C ASP A 32 -3.27 -8.67 12.13
N GLU A 33 -2.21 -9.48 12.18
CA GLU A 33 -0.82 -9.04 12.18
C GLU A 33 0.04 -10.02 11.38
N TYR A 34 0.98 -9.51 10.58
CA TYR A 34 1.89 -10.34 9.80
C TYR A 34 3.12 -9.57 9.33
N ASP A 35 4.21 -10.29 9.08
CA ASP A 35 5.44 -9.73 8.50
C ASP A 35 5.33 -9.66 6.96
N SER A 36 6.42 -9.90 6.22
CA SER A 36 6.36 -10.01 4.76
C SER A 36 5.64 -11.29 4.32
N THR A 37 4.67 -11.16 3.41
CA THR A 37 3.90 -12.30 2.88
C THR A 37 3.76 -12.21 1.36
N PRO A 38 3.64 -13.33 0.63
CA PRO A 38 3.35 -13.31 -0.80
C PRO A 38 2.04 -12.59 -1.11
N CYS A 39 1.93 -12.11 -2.35
CA CYS A 39 0.81 -11.27 -2.78
C CYS A 39 -0.57 -11.92 -2.61
N ASP A 40 -0.70 -13.22 -2.88
CA ASP A 40 -1.98 -13.95 -2.70
C ASP A 40 -2.46 -13.92 -1.25
N ASP A 41 -1.55 -14.15 -0.30
CA ASP A 41 -1.87 -14.15 1.13
C ASP A 41 -2.16 -12.72 1.63
N PHE A 42 -1.40 -11.74 1.15
CA PHE A 42 -1.69 -10.32 1.38
C PHE A 42 -3.12 -9.95 0.95
N LEU A 43 -3.54 -10.35 -0.25
CA LEU A 43 -4.89 -10.09 -0.75
C LEU A 43 -5.96 -10.79 0.09
N GLY A 44 -5.74 -12.05 0.47
CA GLY A 44 -6.65 -12.79 1.34
C GLY A 44 -6.84 -12.13 2.72
N ARG A 45 -5.75 -11.64 3.32
CA ARG A 45 -5.77 -10.93 4.61
C ARG A 45 -6.46 -9.58 4.50
N LEU A 46 -6.19 -8.83 3.43
CA LEU A 46 -6.90 -7.58 3.16
C LEU A 46 -8.40 -7.82 3.00
N ASP A 47 -8.79 -8.90 2.32
CA ASP A 47 -10.20 -9.26 2.11
C ASP A 47 -10.91 -9.63 3.41
N PHE A 48 -10.22 -10.40 4.26
CA PHE A 48 -10.69 -10.70 5.60
C PHE A 48 -10.93 -9.41 6.41
N PHE A 49 -9.96 -8.49 6.42
CA PHE A 49 -10.09 -7.22 7.12
C PHE A 49 -11.23 -6.35 6.57
N LEU A 50 -11.39 -6.26 5.25
CA LEU A 50 -12.51 -5.54 4.64
C LEU A 50 -13.86 -6.22 4.93
N GLY A 51 -13.88 -7.54 5.11
CA GLY A 51 -15.04 -8.29 5.60
C GLY A 51 -15.42 -7.86 7.03
N GLU A 52 -14.45 -7.83 7.94
CA GLU A 52 -14.62 -7.33 9.31
C GLU A 52 -15.15 -5.90 9.33
N MET A 53 -14.61 -5.02 8.49
CA MET A 53 -15.06 -3.63 8.41
C MET A 53 -16.48 -3.47 7.83
N ARG A 54 -16.98 -4.44 7.06
CA ARG A 54 -18.39 -4.48 6.60
C ARG A 54 -19.35 -4.95 7.69
N LEU A 55 -18.91 -5.90 8.53
CA LEU A 55 -19.70 -6.36 9.69
C LEU A 55 -19.83 -5.28 10.78
N HIS A 56 -18.90 -4.32 10.79
CA HIS A 56 -18.87 -3.22 11.75
C HIS A 56 -18.89 -1.85 11.04
N PRO A 57 -20.03 -1.43 10.46
CA PRO A 57 -20.12 -0.24 9.61
C PRO A 57 -19.79 1.08 10.33
N ASP A 58 -19.97 1.15 11.65
CA ASP A 58 -19.66 2.36 12.43
C ASP A 58 -18.19 2.43 12.88
N SER A 59 -17.42 1.35 12.69
CA SER A 59 -15.99 1.34 13.05
C SER A 59 -15.14 2.05 12.00
N LYS A 60 -13.99 2.57 12.43
CA LYS A 60 -12.88 2.97 11.55
C LYS A 60 -11.86 1.85 11.47
N GLY A 61 -11.16 1.75 10.34
CA GLY A 61 -10.00 0.88 10.17
C GLY A 61 -8.72 1.67 10.28
N LEU A 62 -7.69 1.07 10.88
CA LEU A 62 -6.32 1.57 10.86
C LEU A 62 -5.43 0.44 10.36
N ILE A 63 -4.61 0.71 9.35
CA ILE A 63 -3.58 -0.20 8.87
C ILE A 63 -2.23 0.43 9.17
N VAL A 64 -1.37 -0.29 9.88
CA VAL A 64 0.01 0.12 10.14
C VAL A 64 0.93 -0.67 9.23
N ILE A 65 1.80 0.03 8.50
CA ILE A 65 2.87 -0.56 7.70
C ILE A 65 4.19 -0.09 8.31
N SER A 66 4.85 -0.99 9.04
CA SER A 66 6.15 -0.75 9.66
C SER A 66 7.24 -1.36 8.80
N ASN A 67 8.28 -0.61 8.49
CA ASN A 67 9.41 -1.14 7.71
C ASN A 67 10.72 -0.40 8.05
N PRO A 68 11.89 -1.00 7.81
CA PRO A 68 13.17 -0.30 7.88
C PRO A 68 13.15 0.95 7.00
N ALA A 69 13.79 2.04 7.44
CA ALA A 69 13.75 3.31 6.73
C ALA A 69 14.36 3.24 5.30
N GLU A 70 15.26 2.28 5.08
CA GLU A 70 15.83 1.92 3.78
C GLU A 70 14.84 1.21 2.83
N GLU A 71 13.84 0.53 3.37
CA GLU A 71 12.79 -0.21 2.65
C GLU A 71 11.50 0.64 2.49
N ARG A 72 11.59 1.96 2.68
CA ARG A 72 10.43 2.86 2.59
C ARG A 72 9.68 2.75 1.26
N ALA A 73 10.40 2.43 0.19
CA ALA A 73 9.79 2.18 -1.12
C ALA A 73 8.74 1.07 -1.08
N ASP A 74 9.05 -0.03 -0.40
CA ASP A 74 8.20 -1.21 -0.33
C ASP A 74 6.92 -0.90 0.47
N GLY A 75 7.05 -0.15 1.57
CA GLY A 75 5.88 0.31 2.34
C GLY A 75 4.96 1.25 1.54
N VAL A 76 5.51 2.11 0.68
CA VAL A 76 4.70 2.98 -0.22
C VAL A 76 4.01 2.16 -1.30
N MET A 77 4.75 1.21 -1.88
CA MET A 77 4.24 0.31 -2.90
C MET A 77 3.05 -0.48 -2.37
N LEU A 78 3.19 -1.06 -1.18
CA LEU A 78 2.12 -1.79 -0.52
C LEU A 78 0.91 -0.91 -0.21
N GLN A 79 1.12 0.32 0.29
CA GLN A 79 0.02 1.27 0.49
C GLN A 79 -0.76 1.51 -0.81
N TRP A 80 -0.08 1.74 -1.94
CA TRP A 80 -0.74 1.97 -3.23
C TRP A 80 -1.52 0.73 -3.69
N MET A 81 -0.98 -0.46 -3.45
CA MET A 81 -1.69 -1.71 -3.72
C MET A 81 -2.97 -1.82 -2.88
N MET A 82 -2.91 -1.54 -1.58
CA MET A 82 -4.08 -1.54 -0.70
C MET A 82 -5.14 -0.54 -1.17
N GLU A 83 -4.74 0.70 -1.46
CA GLU A 83 -5.64 1.76 -1.94
C GLU A 83 -6.36 1.35 -3.24
N TYR A 84 -5.62 0.77 -4.18
CA TYR A 84 -6.21 0.22 -5.40
C TYR A 84 -7.21 -0.91 -5.11
N GLN A 85 -6.89 -1.82 -4.19
CA GLN A 85 -7.78 -2.92 -3.81
C GLN A 85 -9.07 -2.44 -3.11
N PHE A 86 -9.02 -1.31 -2.39
CA PHE A 86 -10.20 -0.66 -1.82
C PHE A 86 -11.14 -0.16 -2.93
N GLU A 87 -10.58 0.56 -3.91
CA GLU A 87 -11.34 1.04 -5.06
C GLU A 87 -11.94 -0.12 -5.86
N PHE A 88 -11.14 -1.15 -6.16
CA PHE A 88 -11.56 -2.34 -6.89
C PHE A 88 -12.74 -3.07 -6.22
N ARG A 89 -12.77 -3.12 -4.88
CA ARG A 89 -13.85 -3.73 -4.09
C ARG A 89 -15.01 -2.80 -3.79
N ALA A 90 -15.01 -1.59 -4.34
CA ALA A 90 -15.95 -0.53 -4.03
C ALA A 90 -16.11 -0.33 -2.50
N PHE A 91 -15.01 -0.45 -1.75
CA PHE A 91 -15.00 -0.20 -0.32
C PHE A 91 -14.76 1.29 -0.07
N ASP A 92 -15.48 1.87 0.90
CA ASP A 92 -15.30 3.27 1.30
C ASP A 92 -13.96 3.45 2.02
N SER A 93 -12.93 3.85 1.27
CA SER A 93 -11.58 4.06 1.78
C SER A 93 -11.49 5.21 2.80
N SER A 94 -12.49 6.10 2.88
CA SER A 94 -12.50 7.15 3.91
C SER A 94 -12.65 6.59 5.33
N ARG A 95 -13.06 5.32 5.45
CA ARG A 95 -13.14 4.59 6.71
C ARG A 95 -11.82 3.97 7.14
N ILE A 96 -10.81 3.90 6.27
CA ILE A 96 -9.52 3.28 6.53
C ILE A 96 -8.44 4.36 6.57
N GLU A 97 -7.70 4.43 7.67
CA GLU A 97 -6.47 5.18 7.76
C GLU A 97 -5.29 4.21 7.54
N ILE A 98 -4.39 4.51 6.62
CA ILE A 98 -3.12 3.77 6.48
C ILE A 98 -2.03 4.65 7.07
N VAL A 99 -1.21 4.10 7.97
CA VAL A 99 -0.06 4.77 8.57
C VAL A 99 1.19 4.00 8.22
N ARG A 100 2.20 4.69 7.70
CA ARG A 100 3.55 4.16 7.54
C ARG A 100 4.42 4.59 8.71
N ALA A 101 5.14 3.66 9.30
CA ALA A 101 6.02 3.88 10.44
C ALA A 101 7.41 3.28 10.20
N ASP A 102 8.42 3.91 10.78
CA ASP A 102 9.77 3.33 10.79
C ASP A 102 9.83 2.19 11.83
N GLY A 103 10.28 1.01 11.38
CA GLY A 103 10.43 -0.20 12.20
C GLY A 103 11.77 -0.88 11.97
N ASP A 104 12.04 -1.95 12.71
CA ASP A 104 13.23 -2.80 12.57
C ASP A 104 13.08 -3.88 11.48
N LYS A 105 11.84 -4.25 11.16
CA LYS A 105 11.47 -5.21 10.12
C LYS A 105 10.18 -4.79 9.42
N PHE A 106 9.93 -5.44 8.29
CA PHE A 106 8.65 -5.32 7.59
C PHE A 106 7.55 -6.01 8.41
N HIS A 107 6.56 -5.26 8.87
CA HIS A 107 5.49 -5.70 9.76
C HIS A 107 4.20 -4.92 9.50
N HIS A 108 3.06 -5.59 9.58
CA HIS A 108 1.75 -5.02 9.33
C HIS A 108 0.78 -5.33 10.45
N GLU A 109 -0.06 -4.35 10.77
CA GLU A 109 -1.12 -4.51 11.75
C GLU A 109 -2.42 -3.95 11.20
N PHE A 110 -3.48 -4.73 11.29
CA PHE A 110 -4.83 -4.34 10.86
C PHE A 110 -5.71 -4.15 12.09
N TRP A 111 -6.14 -2.92 12.34
CA TRP A 111 -6.91 -2.54 13.51
C TRP A 111 -8.32 -2.13 13.13
N ARG A 112 -9.31 -2.62 13.87
CA ARG A 112 -10.68 -2.10 13.88
C ARG A 112 -10.88 -1.23 15.11
N ILE A 113 -11.37 -0.02 14.91
CA ILE A 113 -11.56 0.99 15.96
C ILE A 113 -13.07 1.28 16.11
N PRO A 114 -13.73 0.73 17.14
CA PRO A 114 -15.14 1.02 17.42
C PRO A 114 -15.41 2.50 17.72
N PRO A 115 -16.66 2.99 17.57
CA PRO A 115 -17.04 4.32 18.00
C PRO A 115 -16.67 4.59 19.47
N GLY A 116 -15.93 5.68 19.71
CA GLY A 116 -15.50 6.09 21.06
C GLY A 116 -14.25 5.36 21.57
N ALA A 117 -13.71 4.38 20.84
CA ALA A 117 -12.43 3.78 21.16
C ALA A 117 -11.26 4.73 20.85
N ALA A 118 -10.18 4.62 21.63
CA ALA A 118 -8.95 5.33 21.35
C ALA A 118 -8.21 4.68 20.17
N THR A 119 -7.72 5.49 19.23
CA THR A 119 -6.83 5.04 18.16
C THR A 119 -5.47 4.61 18.75
N PRO A 120 -4.91 3.45 18.34
CA PRO A 120 -3.56 3.05 18.71
C PRO A 120 -2.53 4.16 18.40
N LYS A 121 -1.61 4.42 19.33
CA LYS A 121 -0.54 5.40 19.11
C LYS A 121 0.57 4.77 18.29
N ILE A 122 0.83 5.31 17.11
CA ILE A 122 1.89 4.85 16.21
C ILE A 122 3.07 5.83 16.28
N GLU A 123 4.21 5.35 16.78
CA GLU A 123 5.44 6.14 16.86
C GLU A 123 6.15 6.19 15.50
N ASN A 124 6.96 7.24 15.29
CA ASN A 124 7.79 7.40 14.08
C ASN A 124 7.01 7.29 12.75
N SER A 125 5.75 7.74 12.76
CA SER A 125 4.92 7.75 11.56
C SER A 125 5.37 8.86 10.58
N GLY A 126 5.42 8.50 9.30
CA GLY A 126 5.96 9.36 8.25
C GLY A 126 5.25 9.15 6.92
N PHE A 127 4.55 10.19 6.46
CA PHE A 127 3.91 10.19 5.14
C PHE A 127 4.80 10.92 4.14
N GLY A 128 5.58 10.16 3.38
CA GLY A 128 6.40 10.77 2.34
C GLY A 128 7.11 9.79 1.44
N TYR A 129 7.75 10.33 0.41
CA TYR A 129 8.59 9.61 -0.55
C TYR A 129 10.08 9.93 -0.32
N ARG A 130 10.43 10.61 0.78
CA ARG A 130 11.82 10.93 1.10
C ARG A 130 12.53 9.66 1.58
N MET A 131 13.63 9.31 0.93
CA MET A 131 14.45 8.16 1.36
C MET A 131 15.29 8.54 2.57
N SER A 132 15.65 7.55 3.38
CA SER A 132 16.64 7.75 4.44
C SER A 132 17.99 8.16 3.84
N ASP A 133 18.70 9.07 4.51
CA ASP A 133 20.05 9.48 4.13
C ASP A 133 21.07 8.34 4.30
N THR A 134 20.69 7.25 4.99
CA THR A 134 21.49 6.01 5.10
C THR A 134 21.50 5.18 3.82
N VAL A 135 20.56 5.41 2.89
CA VAL A 135 20.47 4.68 1.62
C VAL A 135 21.48 5.27 0.64
N THR A 136 22.61 4.58 0.48
CA THR A 136 23.73 5.05 -0.36
C THR A 136 23.91 4.25 -1.66
N LYS A 137 23.34 3.04 -1.73
CA LYS A 137 23.47 2.16 -2.88
C LYS A 137 22.31 2.34 -3.85
N PRO A 138 22.54 2.30 -5.17
CA PRO A 138 21.45 2.20 -6.14
C PRO A 138 20.63 0.92 -5.94
N PHE A 139 19.32 1.01 -6.14
CA PHE A 139 18.40 -0.11 -6.06
C PHE A 139 17.28 0.03 -7.07
N MET A 140 16.64 -1.09 -7.43
CA MET A 140 15.47 -1.10 -8.31
C MET A 140 14.26 -0.73 -7.47
N LEU A 141 13.60 0.38 -7.80
CA LEU A 141 12.43 0.87 -7.08
C LEU A 141 11.14 0.24 -7.61
N ALA A 142 11.06 0.05 -8.93
CA ALA A 142 9.86 -0.44 -9.59
C ALA A 142 10.22 -1.08 -10.94
N ASN A 143 9.34 -1.91 -11.49
CA ASN A 143 9.52 -2.51 -12.81
C ASN A 143 8.19 -2.72 -13.55
N GLU A 144 8.23 -2.63 -14.88
CA GLU A 144 7.12 -3.05 -15.75
C GLU A 144 7.43 -4.46 -16.28
N THR A 145 6.51 -5.41 -16.15
CA THR A 145 6.58 -6.72 -16.81
C THR A 145 5.67 -6.74 -18.04
N LYS A 146 5.88 -7.70 -18.95
CA LYS A 146 5.13 -7.78 -20.21
C LYS A 146 3.62 -8.01 -20.02
N PHE A 147 3.26 -8.76 -18.98
CA PHE A 147 1.88 -9.15 -18.69
C PHE A 147 1.34 -8.47 -17.41
N GLY A 148 2.07 -7.48 -16.89
CA GLY A 148 1.82 -6.94 -15.56
C GLY A 148 2.08 -7.96 -14.45
N THR A 149 1.84 -7.56 -13.22
CA THR A 149 1.77 -8.49 -12.09
C THR A 149 0.46 -9.26 -12.20
N GLN A 150 0.50 -10.55 -12.56
CA GLN A 150 -0.73 -11.31 -12.84
C GLN A 150 -1.62 -11.50 -11.61
N ILE A 151 -1.04 -11.43 -10.41
CA ILE A 151 -1.73 -11.65 -9.13
C ILE A 151 -1.92 -10.32 -8.39
N CYS A 152 -0.89 -9.49 -8.36
CA CYS A 152 -0.94 -8.21 -7.66
C CYS A 152 -1.62 -7.14 -8.50
N PRO A 153 -2.37 -6.21 -7.88
CA PRO A 153 -2.83 -5.02 -8.59
C PRO A 153 -1.68 -4.28 -9.27
N GLU A 154 -1.93 -3.87 -10.50
CA GLU A 154 -1.01 -3.02 -11.25
C GLU A 154 -0.98 -1.62 -10.60
N ILE A 155 0.23 -1.18 -10.25
CA ILE A 155 0.49 0.17 -9.76
C ILE A 155 1.14 0.99 -10.88
N ASP A 156 0.98 2.32 -10.85
CA ASP A 156 1.68 3.20 -11.80
C ASP A 156 3.16 3.34 -11.39
N ASP A 157 3.98 2.36 -11.76
CA ASP A 157 5.43 2.29 -11.46
C ASP A 157 6.16 3.58 -11.81
N GLN A 158 5.78 4.19 -12.95
CA GLN A 158 6.34 5.45 -13.40
C GLN A 158 6.01 6.59 -12.45
N ARG A 159 4.76 6.67 -11.99
CA ARG A 159 4.35 7.69 -11.02
C ARG A 159 5.06 7.45 -9.68
N LEU A 160 5.13 6.21 -9.19
CA LEU A 160 5.83 5.88 -7.95
C LEU A 160 7.29 6.37 -8.01
N PHE A 161 8.00 5.98 -9.08
CA PHE A 161 9.38 6.38 -9.29
C PHE A 161 9.58 7.90 -9.37
N VAL A 162 8.65 8.61 -10.00
CA VAL A 162 8.71 10.07 -10.08
C VAL A 162 8.48 10.71 -8.71
N GLU A 163 7.53 10.24 -7.91
CA GLU A 163 7.28 10.81 -6.57
C GLU A 163 8.51 10.67 -5.67
N PHE A 164 9.21 9.53 -5.74
CA PHE A 164 10.52 9.36 -5.09
C PHE A 164 11.58 10.34 -5.60
N LEU A 165 11.69 10.55 -6.92
CA LEU A 165 12.64 11.54 -7.45
C LEU A 165 12.28 12.98 -7.06
N LYS A 166 10.99 13.34 -6.97
CA LYS A 166 10.56 14.67 -6.55
C LYS A 166 10.90 14.92 -5.08
N ALA A 167 10.63 13.96 -4.21
CA ALA A 167 10.90 14.08 -2.79
C ALA A 167 12.40 14.08 -2.44
N ASN A 168 13.26 13.63 -3.37
CA ASN A 168 14.71 13.57 -3.17
C ASN A 168 15.43 14.31 -4.32
N PRO A 169 15.55 15.65 -4.28
CA PRO A 169 16.02 16.45 -5.43
C PRO A 169 17.45 16.14 -5.91
N SER A 170 18.30 15.68 -5.01
CA SER A 170 19.70 15.29 -5.29
C SER A 170 19.84 13.90 -5.92
N ALA A 171 18.81 13.05 -5.80
CA ALA A 171 18.81 11.72 -6.39
C ALA A 171 18.70 11.78 -7.92
N ARG A 172 19.11 10.69 -8.57
CA ARG A 172 18.98 10.47 -10.02
C ARG A 172 18.24 9.18 -10.29
N GLY A 173 17.81 9.00 -11.53
CA GLY A 173 17.13 7.80 -11.98
C GLY A 173 17.85 7.17 -13.17
N ASN A 174 18.01 5.85 -13.12
CA ASN A 174 18.35 5.06 -14.29
C ASN A 174 17.11 4.28 -14.74
N ILE A 175 16.87 4.24 -16.04
CA ILE A 175 15.75 3.52 -16.64
C ILE A 175 16.32 2.49 -17.60
N VAL A 176 16.14 1.22 -17.33
CA VAL A 176 16.56 0.13 -18.23
C VAL A 176 15.34 -0.30 -19.02
N VAL A 177 15.44 -0.32 -20.35
CA VAL A 177 14.35 -0.77 -21.23
C VAL A 177 14.82 -1.98 -22.03
N ARG A 178 14.06 -3.06 -21.93
CA ARG A 178 14.30 -4.30 -22.66
C ARG A 178 13.26 -4.51 -23.74
N ASP A 179 13.71 -4.96 -24.90
CA ASP A 179 12.84 -5.30 -26.02
C ASP A 179 13.55 -6.33 -26.91
N ASP A 180 12.82 -6.94 -27.85
CA ASP A 180 13.37 -7.87 -28.84
C ASP A 180 14.26 -7.14 -29.87
N SER A 181 14.09 -5.82 -30.00
CA SER A 181 14.87 -4.95 -30.90
C SER A 181 15.42 -3.71 -30.19
N ASP A 182 16.68 -3.39 -30.44
CA ASP A 182 17.32 -2.16 -29.93
C ASP A 182 16.57 -0.89 -30.37
N GLU A 183 15.96 -0.91 -31.56
CA GLU A 183 15.17 0.21 -32.07
C GLU A 183 13.89 0.43 -31.23
N ASN A 184 13.17 -0.65 -30.94
CA ASN A 184 11.96 -0.62 -30.12
C ASN A 184 12.28 -0.16 -28.70
N ALA A 185 13.32 -0.73 -28.08
CA ALA A 185 13.78 -0.32 -26.76
C ALA A 185 14.09 1.18 -26.71
N ARG A 186 14.79 1.72 -27.72
CA ARG A 186 15.06 3.18 -27.83
C ARG A 186 13.78 4.00 -28.02
N LYS A 187 12.82 3.51 -28.81
CA LYS A 187 11.53 4.19 -29.01
C LYS A 187 10.72 4.26 -27.71
N LYS A 188 10.60 3.14 -26.99
CA LYS A 188 9.94 3.08 -25.66
C LYS A 188 10.68 3.97 -24.64
N ALA A 189 12.01 3.91 -24.57
CA ALA A 189 12.81 4.78 -23.71
C ALA A 189 12.57 6.28 -23.97
N ARG A 190 12.52 6.70 -25.25
CA ARG A 190 12.19 8.09 -25.62
C ARG A 190 10.79 8.48 -25.18
N SER A 191 9.81 7.58 -25.31
CA SER A 191 8.43 7.80 -24.89
C SER A 191 8.33 7.99 -23.37
N ILE A 192 8.97 7.11 -22.59
CA ILE A 192 9.06 7.23 -21.12
C ILE A 192 9.69 8.58 -20.75
N LEU A 193 10.86 8.92 -21.30
CA LEU A 193 11.52 10.20 -21.02
C LEU A 193 10.68 11.42 -21.43
N TRP A 194 9.88 11.30 -22.48
CA TRP A 194 8.95 12.37 -22.88
C TRP A 194 7.85 12.53 -21.83
N LYS A 195 7.18 11.44 -21.44
CA LYS A 195 6.14 11.44 -20.38
C LYS A 195 6.69 11.98 -19.05
N PHE A 196 7.90 11.59 -18.66
CA PHE A 196 8.54 12.08 -17.44
C PHE A 196 8.75 13.59 -17.45
N LYS A 197 9.14 14.14 -18.60
CA LYS A 197 9.31 15.59 -18.76
C LYS A 197 7.97 16.32 -18.81
N THR A 198 7.03 15.86 -19.63
CA THR A 198 5.80 16.61 -19.95
C THR A 198 4.70 16.42 -18.90
N LYS A 199 4.47 15.18 -18.45
CA LYS A 199 3.42 14.86 -17.46
C LYS A 199 3.88 15.13 -16.04
N TYR A 200 5.12 14.74 -15.70
CA TYR A 200 5.57 14.75 -14.32
C TYR A 200 6.63 15.81 -13.98
N GLY A 201 7.10 16.60 -14.96
CA GLY A 201 8.02 17.71 -14.73
C GLY A 201 9.46 17.31 -14.35
N ILE A 202 9.87 16.06 -14.57
CA ILE A 202 11.22 15.60 -14.24
C ILE A 202 12.22 16.02 -15.32
N SER A 203 13.28 16.72 -14.90
CA SER A 203 14.37 17.12 -15.78
C SER A 203 15.10 15.91 -16.37
N ARG A 204 15.29 15.91 -17.69
CA ARG A 204 16.08 14.88 -18.39
C ARG A 204 17.50 14.73 -17.84
N LYS A 205 18.10 15.77 -17.25
CA LYS A 205 19.44 15.69 -16.64
C LYS A 205 19.49 14.75 -15.43
N ARG A 206 18.35 14.52 -14.77
CA ARG A 206 18.23 13.60 -13.62
C ARG A 206 18.02 12.15 -14.04
N LEU A 207 17.76 11.89 -15.31
CA LEU A 207 17.43 10.56 -15.82
C LEU A 207 18.49 10.09 -16.81
N ARG A 208 18.85 8.81 -16.75
CA ARG A 208 19.65 8.14 -17.77
C ARG A 208 18.92 6.88 -18.22
N THR A 209 18.84 6.67 -19.53
CA THR A 209 18.24 5.47 -20.10
C THR A 209 19.31 4.51 -20.59
N PHE A 210 19.06 3.22 -20.41
CA PHE A 210 19.83 2.12 -20.95
C PHE A 210 18.88 1.23 -21.74
N THR A 211 19.38 0.61 -22.80
CA THR A 211 18.63 -0.35 -23.60
C THR A 211 19.36 -1.68 -23.58
N ALA A 212 18.63 -2.77 -23.43
CA ALA A 212 19.15 -4.12 -23.53
C ALA A 212 18.20 -4.98 -24.37
N ARG A 213 18.72 -6.06 -24.95
CA ARG A 213 17.89 -7.05 -25.63
C ARG A 213 17.34 -8.03 -24.60
N LEU A 214 16.13 -8.53 -24.85
CA LEU A 214 15.60 -9.69 -24.12
C LEU A 214 16.49 -10.91 -24.43
N THR A 215 16.94 -11.60 -23.39
CA THR A 215 17.89 -12.71 -23.53
C THR A 215 17.20 -14.06 -23.74
N GLN A 216 15.93 -14.14 -23.41
CA GLN A 216 15.03 -15.27 -23.64
C GLN A 216 13.68 -14.72 -24.14
N PRO A 217 12.83 -15.51 -24.82
CA PRO A 217 11.44 -15.11 -25.01
C PRO A 217 10.88 -14.82 -23.63
N ALA A 218 10.61 -13.54 -23.34
CA ALA A 218 10.35 -13.04 -21.99
C ALA A 218 9.43 -14.02 -21.28
N SER A 219 9.99 -14.76 -20.31
CA SER A 219 9.15 -15.43 -19.31
C SER A 219 8.24 -14.35 -18.72
N ASN A 220 7.04 -14.72 -18.28
CA ASN A 220 6.03 -13.75 -17.87
C ASN A 220 6.54 -12.71 -16.84
N ASP A 221 7.61 -13.06 -16.12
CA ASP A 221 8.17 -12.31 -15.00
C ASP A 221 9.42 -11.47 -15.35
N GLU A 222 9.95 -11.52 -16.59
CA GLU A 222 11.12 -10.69 -16.94
C GLU A 222 10.70 -9.21 -17.12
N PRO A 223 11.34 -8.25 -16.43
CA PRO A 223 10.97 -6.85 -16.52
C PRO A 223 11.38 -6.25 -17.87
N ILE A 224 10.39 -5.75 -18.60
CA ILE A 224 10.57 -5.00 -19.85
C ILE A 224 11.02 -3.56 -19.59
N VAL A 225 10.76 -3.02 -18.40
CA VAL A 225 11.31 -1.74 -17.93
C VAL A 225 11.70 -1.86 -16.46
N GLU A 226 12.85 -1.32 -16.09
CA GLU A 226 13.26 -1.18 -14.69
C GLU A 226 13.51 0.27 -14.35
N TYR A 227 13.03 0.69 -13.18
CA TYR A 227 13.22 2.02 -12.63
C TYR A 227 14.18 1.96 -11.45
N TRP A 228 15.44 2.32 -11.69
CA TRP A 228 16.49 2.28 -10.69
C TRP A 228 16.65 3.65 -10.04
N TYR A 229 16.49 3.69 -8.72
CA TYR A 229 16.73 4.87 -7.91
C TYR A 229 18.22 4.96 -7.56
N LEU A 230 18.83 6.11 -7.82
CA LEU A 230 20.22 6.40 -7.52
C LEU A 230 20.28 7.49 -6.44
N PRO A 231 20.62 7.14 -5.19
CA PRO A 231 20.83 8.12 -4.14
C PRO A 231 21.92 9.14 -4.52
N ALA A 232 21.90 10.29 -3.85
CA ALA A 232 22.99 11.26 -3.98
C ALA A 232 24.29 10.61 -3.49
N ARG A 233 25.38 10.85 -4.23
CA ARG A 233 26.71 10.50 -3.72
C ARG A 233 27.10 11.57 -2.70
N ASN A 234 27.27 11.17 -1.45
CA ASN A 234 27.94 11.98 -0.44
C ASN A 234 29.42 12.13 -0.77
#